data_AF-A0A6L5H9H5-F1
#
_entry.id   AF-A0A6L5H9H5-F1
#
_cell.length_a   1.000
_cell.length_b   1.000
_cell.length_c   1.000
_cell.angle_alpha   90.00
_cell.angle_beta   90.00
_cell.angle_gamma   90.00
#
_symmetry.space_group_name_H-M   'P 1'
#
loop_
_entity.id
_entity.type
_entity.pdbx_description
1 polymer ?
#
loop_
_entity_poly.entity_id
_entity_poly.type
_entity_poly.pdbx_seq_one_letter_code
_entity_poly.pdbx_strand_id
1 'polypeptide(L)'
;MQSSVLTHEGLVSLGLELARYNELVGEIYEGALDPKLMARALKSFLKLYDANFATLILRVPEQTDTGVMILAGDIEGAGDVCYMTYPQTSTPFANQPLDHVFTVDDIMSSTEWEQNVYFKMFCGPHDVYHLMGADISTPDGGKLRFRVTRPKHKPNFSANERALCASFLPHLRRASQLHNLIDRSESLSDLYSQAISRLSVATLVLDESGSVLQSNPVADEILARSDGLKLVGGRLEATYPSDNRVLQQLIRSAFDPDAPKSAEAMSVTRPSGLVNLGVVVESIPSLDWAEEKGQPAALVYIRDASSKSLASEVVTKQLFNLTRAETALAMELANGLSLEEAAEALNIRRNTARAHLRSIFSKTGVRRQTELVRIMLNSVVALGKPKPTMKVAEKIKVPPPRLSAPLYNHA
;
A
#
# COMPACT_ATOMS: atom_id res chain seq x y z
N MET A 1 -20.41 -38.05 1.54
CA MET A 1 -19.55 -38.27 2.71
C MET A 1 -19.71 -37.07 3.63
N GLN A 2 -20.07 -37.34 4.88
CA GLN A 2 -20.65 -36.37 5.82
C GLN A 2 -19.69 -35.21 6.11
N SER A 3 -20.18 -33.98 5.97
CA SER A 3 -19.59 -32.83 6.65
C SER A 3 -19.61 -33.14 8.14
N SER A 4 -18.46 -33.42 8.73
CA SER A 4 -18.32 -33.66 10.16
C SER A 4 -18.61 -32.35 10.88
N VAL A 5 -19.88 -32.13 11.22
CA VAL A 5 -20.30 -30.98 12.02
C VAL A 5 -19.66 -31.16 13.39
N LEU A 6 -18.84 -30.18 13.80
CA LEU A 6 -18.22 -30.18 15.11
C LEU A 6 -19.33 -30.14 16.17
N THR A 7 -19.49 -31.22 16.92
CA THR A 7 -20.47 -31.30 18.00
C THR A 7 -19.89 -30.69 19.28
N HIS A 8 -20.76 -30.29 20.21
CA HIS A 8 -20.35 -29.86 21.55
C HIS A 8 -19.48 -30.93 22.24
N GLU A 9 -19.84 -32.21 22.09
CA GLU A 9 -19.04 -33.34 22.60
C GLU A 9 -17.66 -33.42 21.93
N GLY A 10 -17.56 -33.09 20.64
CA GLY A 10 -16.29 -32.95 19.92
C GLY A 10 -15.39 -31.85 20.49
N LEU A 11 -15.96 -30.67 20.81
CA LEU A 11 -15.22 -29.58 21.47
C LEU A 11 -14.72 -29.97 22.86
N VAL A 12 -15.59 -30.59 23.66
CA VAL A 12 -15.25 -31.07 25.02
C VAL A 12 -14.16 -32.16 24.95
N SER A 13 -14.22 -33.06 23.97
CA SER A 13 -13.21 -34.11 23.78
C SER A 13 -11.82 -33.57 23.42
N LEU A 14 -11.76 -32.35 22.86
CA LEU A 14 -10.52 -31.64 22.55
C LEU A 14 -10.05 -30.75 23.70
N GLY A 15 -10.77 -30.71 24.83
CA GLY A 15 -10.47 -29.85 25.97
C GLY A 15 -10.55 -28.36 25.64
N LEU A 16 -11.25 -27.98 24.56
CA LEU A 16 -11.36 -26.58 24.13
C LEU A 16 -12.62 -25.96 24.71
N GLU A 17 -12.45 -25.03 25.64
CA GLU A 17 -13.55 -24.22 26.15
C GLU A 17 -14.07 -23.24 25.09
N LEU A 18 -15.37 -22.95 25.11
CA LEU A 18 -16.00 -22.00 24.18
C LEU A 18 -15.35 -20.61 24.24
N ALA A 19 -14.93 -20.17 25.43
CA ALA A 19 -14.21 -18.92 25.61
C ALA A 19 -12.91 -18.89 24.79
N ARG A 20 -12.14 -19.98 24.85
CA ARG A 20 -10.88 -20.11 24.09
C ARG A 20 -11.13 -20.18 22.59
N TYR A 21 -12.17 -20.88 22.13
CA TYR A 21 -12.56 -20.85 20.72
C TYR A 21 -12.87 -19.43 20.24
N ASN A 22 -13.65 -18.67 21.02
CA ASN A 22 -14.02 -17.29 20.69
C ASN A 22 -12.79 -16.36 20.67
N GLU A 23 -11.85 -16.53 21.61
CA GLU A 23 -10.57 -15.81 21.59
C GLU A 23 -9.78 -16.07 20.31
N LEU A 24 -9.65 -17.33 19.88
CA LEU A 24 -8.94 -17.66 18.63
C LEU A 24 -9.62 -17.03 17.40
N VAL A 25 -10.96 -17.02 17.37
CA VAL A 25 -11.71 -16.33 16.31
C VAL A 25 -11.41 -14.83 16.34
N GLY A 26 -11.37 -14.22 17.52
CA GLY A 26 -10.94 -12.83 17.71
C GLY A 26 -9.53 -12.58 17.17
N GLU A 27 -8.56 -13.41 17.53
CA GLU A 27 -7.17 -13.31 17.07
C GLU A 27 -7.05 -13.42 15.53
N ILE A 28 -7.88 -14.25 14.88
CA ILE A 28 -7.95 -14.33 13.41
C ILE A 28 -8.40 -12.98 12.80
N TYR A 29 -9.42 -12.35 13.38
CA TYR A 29 -9.93 -11.06 12.91
C TYR A 29 -8.99 -9.90 13.23
N GLU A 30 -8.33 -9.90 14.39
CA GLU A 30 -7.25 -8.94 14.70
C GLU A 30 -6.11 -9.08 13.69
N GLY A 31 -5.76 -10.32 13.32
CA GLY A 31 -4.75 -10.60 12.30
C GLY A 31 -5.12 -10.11 10.90
N ALA A 32 -6.39 -9.87 10.60
CA ALA A 32 -6.82 -9.26 9.33
C ALA A 32 -6.41 -7.79 9.22
N LEU A 33 -6.26 -7.10 10.35
CA LEU A 33 -5.93 -5.68 10.43
C LEU A 33 -4.42 -5.43 10.42
N ASP A 34 -3.63 -6.37 10.96
CA ASP A 34 -2.16 -6.27 11.00
C ASP A 34 -1.53 -7.66 10.77
N PRO A 35 -0.67 -7.82 9.74
CA PRO A 35 0.08 -9.05 9.49
C PRO A 35 0.90 -9.54 10.71
N LYS A 36 1.36 -8.67 11.59
CA LYS A 36 2.06 -9.05 12.83
C LYS A 36 1.13 -9.71 13.84
N LEU A 37 -0.15 -9.33 13.87
CA LEU A 37 -1.16 -9.94 14.73
C LEU A 37 -1.60 -11.30 14.17
N MET A 38 -1.54 -11.52 12.86
CA MET A 38 -1.79 -12.84 12.26
C MET A 38 -0.84 -13.91 12.80
N ALA A 39 0.41 -13.55 13.11
CA ALA A 39 1.35 -14.45 13.75
C ALA A 39 0.90 -14.93 15.14
N ARG A 40 0.20 -14.08 15.89
CA ARG A 40 -0.37 -14.45 17.20
C ARG A 40 -1.42 -15.55 17.02
N ALA A 41 -2.33 -15.39 16.05
CA ALA A 41 -3.32 -16.41 15.73
C ALA A 41 -2.65 -17.73 15.33
N LEU A 42 -1.60 -17.70 14.49
CA LEU A 42 -0.85 -18.90 14.11
C LEU A 42 -0.15 -19.56 15.30
N LYS A 43 0.41 -18.79 16.24
CA LYS A 43 0.96 -19.33 17.50
C LYS A 43 -0.10 -19.97 18.39
N SER A 44 -1.32 -19.44 18.42
CA SER A 44 -2.44 -20.08 19.11
C SER A 44 -2.83 -21.39 18.44
N PHE A 45 -2.77 -21.48 17.11
CA PHE A 45 -2.96 -22.73 16.37
C PHE A 45 -1.87 -23.77 16.66
N LEU A 46 -0.60 -23.36 16.83
CA LEU A 46 0.47 -24.26 17.25
C LEU A 46 0.14 -24.96 18.56
N LYS A 47 -0.30 -24.19 19.56
CA LYS A 47 -0.67 -24.72 20.88
C LYS A 47 -1.92 -25.60 20.81
N LEU A 48 -2.94 -25.16 20.07
CA LEU A 48 -4.21 -25.87 19.94
C LEU A 48 -4.01 -27.27 19.34
N TYR A 49 -3.17 -27.37 18.32
CA TYR A 49 -2.92 -28.61 17.60
C TYR A 49 -1.62 -29.30 18.01
N ASP A 50 -0.97 -28.90 19.10
CA ASP A 50 0.31 -29.46 19.54
C ASP A 50 1.34 -29.63 18.38
N ALA A 51 1.35 -28.63 17.50
CA ALA A 51 2.01 -28.61 16.20
C ALA A 51 3.42 -28.02 16.29
N ASN A 52 4.31 -28.41 15.37
CA ASN A 52 5.62 -27.77 15.21
C ASN A 52 5.57 -26.55 14.27
N PHE A 53 4.73 -26.59 13.23
CA PHE A 53 4.49 -25.43 12.36
C PHE A 53 3.01 -25.21 12.05
N ALA A 54 2.62 -23.94 12.01
CA ALA A 54 1.35 -23.46 11.47
C ALA A 54 1.66 -22.37 10.43
N THR A 55 1.14 -22.53 9.22
CA THR A 55 1.47 -21.64 8.11
C THR A 55 0.22 -21.14 7.39
N LEU A 56 0.25 -19.86 7.02
CA LEU A 56 -0.71 -19.25 6.12
C LEU A 56 0.02 -18.82 4.84
N ILE A 57 -0.41 -19.31 3.69
CA ILE A 57 0.22 -19.03 2.41
C ILE A 57 -0.75 -18.20 1.57
N LEU A 58 -0.31 -16.98 1.28
CA LEU A 58 -1.01 -15.99 0.46
C LEU A 58 -0.42 -16.02 -0.95
N ARG A 59 -1.29 -16.11 -1.95
CA ARG A 59 -0.85 -15.97 -3.34
C ARG A 59 -0.68 -14.50 -3.69
N VAL A 60 0.47 -14.15 -4.26
CA VAL A 60 0.66 -12.83 -4.89
C VAL A 60 0.04 -12.89 -6.29
N PRO A 61 -0.97 -12.07 -6.63
CA PRO A 61 -1.65 -12.13 -7.93
C PRO A 61 -0.71 -11.94 -9.14
N GLU A 62 0.37 -11.17 -8.95
CA GLU A 62 1.31 -10.78 -10.02
C GLU A 62 2.46 -11.78 -10.25
N GLN A 63 2.67 -12.74 -9.33
CA GLN A 63 3.71 -13.76 -9.45
C GLN A 63 3.07 -15.15 -9.50
N THR A 64 3.19 -15.82 -10.65
CA THR A 64 2.58 -17.14 -10.86
C THR A 64 3.21 -18.24 -9.99
N ASP A 65 4.50 -18.11 -9.67
CA ASP A 65 5.29 -19.19 -9.04
C ASP A 65 5.65 -18.94 -7.57
N THR A 66 5.29 -17.78 -7.00
CA THR A 66 5.71 -17.37 -5.66
C THR A 66 4.51 -16.97 -4.80
N GLY A 67 4.33 -17.64 -3.67
CA GLY A 67 3.43 -17.23 -2.60
C GLY A 67 4.20 -16.66 -1.41
N VAL A 68 3.60 -15.73 -0.68
CA VAL A 68 4.10 -15.27 0.61
C VAL A 68 3.61 -16.25 1.67
N MET A 69 4.53 -16.93 2.33
CA MET A 69 4.22 -17.81 3.45
C MET A 69 4.51 -17.10 4.76
N ILE A 70 3.48 -16.93 5.58
CA ILE A 70 3.59 -16.54 6.99
C ILE A 70 3.67 -17.83 7.79
N LEU A 71 4.79 -18.07 8.43
CA LEU A 71 5.05 -19.28 9.21
C LEU A 71 5.19 -18.94 10.69
N ALA A 72 4.50 -19.67 11.55
CA ALA A 72 4.77 -19.71 12.99
C ALA A 72 5.35 -21.08 13.36
N GLY A 73 6.46 -21.07 14.08
CA GLY A 73 7.19 -22.25 14.55
C GLY A 73 8.69 -21.94 14.66
N ASP A 74 9.43 -22.79 15.35
CA ASP A 74 10.86 -22.59 15.55
C ASP A 74 11.65 -23.02 14.30
N ILE A 75 12.23 -22.04 13.60
CA ILE A 75 13.20 -22.26 12.53
C ILE A 75 14.49 -21.58 12.99
N GLU A 76 15.56 -22.37 13.08
CA GLU A 76 16.88 -21.87 13.48
C GLU A 76 17.26 -20.59 12.72
N GLY A 77 17.44 -19.49 13.47
CA GLY A 77 17.90 -18.20 12.94
C GLY A 77 16.85 -17.32 12.24
N ALA A 78 15.60 -17.77 12.08
CA ALA A 78 14.56 -17.02 11.36
C ALA A 78 13.54 -16.28 12.26
N GLY A 79 13.60 -16.50 13.58
CA GLY A 79 12.65 -15.95 14.55
C GLY A 79 11.28 -16.63 14.50
N ASP A 80 10.35 -16.17 15.34
CA ASP A 80 9.03 -16.80 15.51
C ASP A 80 8.11 -16.71 14.29
N VAL A 81 8.39 -15.76 13.38
CA VAL A 81 7.57 -15.47 12.20
C VAL A 81 8.49 -15.22 11.02
N CYS A 82 8.42 -16.10 10.03
CA CYS A 82 9.24 -15.99 8.83
C CYS A 82 8.38 -15.77 7.58
N TYR A 83 8.85 -14.89 6.70
CA TYR A 83 8.28 -14.66 5.36
C TYR A 83 9.13 -15.39 4.33
N MET A 84 8.58 -16.44 3.72
CA MET A 84 9.31 -17.24 2.73
C MET A 84 8.52 -17.38 1.42
N THR A 85 9.27 -17.55 0.32
CA THR A 85 8.71 -17.90 -0.98
C THR A 85 8.26 -19.35 -0.98
N TYR A 86 6.97 -19.59 -1.27
CA TYR A 86 6.43 -20.94 -1.40
C TYR A 86 6.47 -21.44 -2.85
N PRO A 87 7.22 -22.52 -3.19
CA PRO A 87 7.35 -23.04 -4.54
C PRO A 87 6.11 -23.84 -4.96
N GLN A 88 5.14 -23.16 -5.58
CA GLN A 88 3.81 -23.68 -5.88
C GLN A 88 3.78 -24.95 -6.76
N THR A 89 4.77 -25.12 -7.63
CA THR A 89 4.83 -26.21 -8.62
C THR A 89 5.43 -27.51 -8.08
N SER A 90 6.07 -27.47 -6.92
CA SER A 90 6.82 -28.60 -6.34
C SER A 90 6.07 -29.36 -5.24
N THR A 91 4.92 -28.84 -4.80
CA THR A 91 4.14 -29.41 -3.70
C THR A 91 3.11 -30.44 -4.21
N PRO A 92 2.98 -31.62 -3.57
CA PRO A 92 1.92 -32.59 -3.90
C PRO A 92 0.51 -32.09 -3.54
N PHE A 93 0.41 -31.00 -2.76
CA PHE A 93 -0.85 -30.44 -2.28
C PHE A 93 -1.51 -29.42 -3.21
N ALA A 94 -1.08 -29.28 -4.47
CA ALA A 94 -1.51 -28.18 -5.35
C ALA A 94 -2.98 -28.30 -5.85
N ASN A 95 -3.53 -29.52 -5.92
CA ASN A 95 -4.83 -29.82 -6.55
C ASN A 95 -5.89 -30.33 -5.57
N GLN A 96 -5.81 -29.92 -4.31
CA GLN A 96 -6.77 -30.38 -3.30
C GLN A 96 -8.13 -29.68 -3.46
N PRO A 97 -9.25 -30.36 -3.14
CA PRO A 97 -10.57 -29.74 -3.15
C PRO A 97 -10.59 -28.48 -2.30
N LEU A 98 -11.14 -27.39 -2.85
CA LEU A 98 -11.27 -26.13 -2.12
C LEU A 98 -12.23 -26.31 -0.94
N ASP A 99 -11.93 -25.61 0.15
CA ASP A 99 -12.73 -25.53 1.38
C ASP A 99 -12.92 -26.87 2.11
N HIS A 100 -12.01 -27.82 1.87
CA HIS A 100 -11.96 -29.12 2.53
C HIS A 100 -10.67 -29.29 3.31
N VAL A 101 -10.78 -29.83 4.52
CA VAL A 101 -9.63 -30.20 5.34
C VAL A 101 -9.15 -31.59 4.94
N PHE A 102 -7.89 -31.67 4.55
CA PHE A 102 -7.22 -32.91 4.18
C PHE A 102 -5.98 -33.15 5.04
N THR A 103 -5.55 -34.40 5.06
CA THR A 103 -4.27 -34.85 5.60
C THR A 103 -3.46 -35.54 4.51
N VAL A 104 -2.17 -35.78 4.74
CA VAL A 104 -1.32 -36.51 3.78
C VAL A 104 -1.89 -37.89 3.44
N ASP A 105 -2.41 -38.58 4.46
CA ASP A 105 -2.98 -39.93 4.35
C ASP A 105 -4.22 -40.00 3.45
N ASP A 106 -4.92 -38.87 3.23
CA ASP A 106 -6.04 -38.79 2.28
C ASP A 106 -5.56 -38.74 0.81
N ILE A 107 -4.27 -38.46 0.59
CA ILE A 107 -3.68 -38.22 -0.75
C ILE A 107 -2.76 -39.35 -1.17
N MET A 108 -1.94 -39.86 -0.24
CA MET A 108 -0.93 -40.89 -0.51
C MET A 108 -0.61 -41.72 0.73
N SER A 109 -0.04 -42.89 0.51
CA SER A 109 0.43 -43.75 1.61
C SER A 109 1.68 -43.19 2.29
N SER A 110 1.94 -43.61 3.53
CA SER A 110 3.13 -43.17 4.28
C SER A 110 4.44 -43.51 3.56
N THR A 111 4.49 -44.63 2.84
CA THR A 111 5.65 -45.04 2.03
C THR A 111 5.88 -44.09 0.86
N GLU A 112 4.82 -43.70 0.15
CA GLU A 112 4.90 -42.73 -0.95
C GLU A 112 5.29 -41.34 -0.43
N TRP A 113 4.79 -40.96 0.74
CA TRP A 113 5.12 -39.69 1.38
C TRP A 113 6.61 -39.59 1.72
N GLU A 114 7.18 -40.62 2.37
CA GLU A 114 8.60 -40.66 2.73
C GLU A 114 9.53 -40.70 1.51
N GLN A 115 9.06 -41.25 0.39
CA GLN A 115 9.81 -41.29 -0.86
C GLN A 115 9.71 -40.00 -1.68
N ASN A 116 8.72 -39.15 -1.39
CA ASN A 116 8.44 -37.94 -2.13
C ASN A 116 9.59 -36.93 -2.09
N VAL A 117 9.90 -36.32 -3.24
CA VAL A 117 10.96 -35.30 -3.38
C VAL A 117 10.66 -34.09 -2.50
N TYR A 118 9.41 -33.63 -2.45
CA TYR A 118 8.99 -32.51 -1.62
C TYR A 118 9.25 -32.80 -0.13
N PHE A 119 8.90 -34.01 0.32
CA PHE A 119 9.16 -34.41 1.70
C PHE A 119 10.65 -34.38 2.02
N LYS A 120 11.49 -35.06 1.22
CA LYS A 120 12.94 -35.15 1.45
C LYS A 120 13.65 -33.79 1.42
N MET A 121 13.24 -32.91 0.52
CA MET A 121 13.89 -31.61 0.33
C MET A 121 13.44 -30.55 1.33
N PHE A 122 12.14 -30.51 1.66
CA PHE A 122 11.56 -29.38 2.42
C PHE A 122 11.00 -29.78 3.78
N CYS A 123 10.45 -30.99 3.94
CA CYS A 123 9.75 -31.37 5.16
C CYS A 123 10.62 -32.16 6.15
N GLY A 124 11.37 -33.15 5.64
CA GLY A 124 12.23 -34.04 6.43
C GLY A 124 13.26 -33.32 7.30
N PRO A 125 13.99 -32.29 6.79
CA PRO A 125 14.95 -31.54 7.60
C PRO A 125 14.37 -30.82 8.81
N HIS A 126 13.06 -30.56 8.83
CA HIS A 126 12.36 -29.81 9.87
C HIS A 126 11.35 -30.66 10.67
N ASP A 127 11.41 -31.99 10.54
CA ASP A 127 10.45 -32.93 11.16
C ASP A 127 8.99 -32.58 10.86
N VAL A 128 8.70 -32.16 9.62
CA VAL A 128 7.34 -31.93 9.15
C VAL A 128 6.82 -33.25 8.58
N TYR A 129 6.11 -34.04 9.38
CA TYR A 129 5.67 -35.38 8.96
C TYR A 129 4.17 -35.47 8.76
N HIS A 130 3.39 -35.29 9.83
CA HIS A 130 1.93 -35.21 9.74
C HIS A 130 1.56 -33.81 9.30
N LEU A 131 0.78 -33.70 8.23
CA LEU A 131 0.27 -32.42 7.74
C LEU A 131 -1.24 -32.48 7.63
N MET A 132 -1.89 -31.47 8.21
CA MET A 132 -3.29 -31.14 8.00
C MET A 132 -3.35 -29.80 7.28
N GLY A 133 -4.19 -29.70 6.25
CA GLY A 133 -4.28 -28.51 5.44
C GLY A 133 -5.65 -28.26 4.87
N ALA A 134 -5.89 -27.02 4.46
CA ALA A 134 -7.03 -26.63 3.65
C ALA A 134 -6.62 -25.57 2.63
N ASP A 135 -7.16 -25.69 1.41
CA ASP A 135 -7.09 -24.65 0.39
C ASP A 135 -8.41 -23.91 0.40
N ILE A 136 -8.40 -22.67 0.85
CA ILE A 136 -9.59 -21.85 1.09
C ILE A 136 -9.83 -21.00 -0.16
N SER A 137 -11.05 -21.10 -0.71
CA SER A 137 -11.49 -20.26 -1.82
C SER A 137 -11.73 -18.82 -1.34
N THR A 138 -11.37 -17.84 -2.16
CA THR A 138 -11.68 -16.43 -1.92
C THR A 138 -12.60 -15.89 -3.04
N PRO A 139 -13.53 -14.95 -2.74
CA PRO A 139 -14.52 -14.47 -3.70
C PRO A 139 -13.94 -13.77 -4.94
N ASP A 140 -12.73 -13.22 -4.80
CA ASP A 140 -11.95 -12.56 -5.85
C ASP A 140 -11.18 -13.56 -6.75
N GLY A 141 -11.41 -14.88 -6.58
CA GLY A 141 -10.75 -15.93 -7.37
C GLY A 141 -9.34 -16.28 -6.90
N GLY A 142 -8.89 -15.70 -5.79
CA GLY A 142 -7.67 -16.09 -5.09
C GLY A 142 -7.79 -17.43 -4.36
N LYS A 143 -6.66 -17.86 -3.78
CA LYS A 143 -6.56 -19.05 -2.93
C LYS A 143 -5.71 -18.73 -1.71
N LEU A 144 -6.24 -19.02 -0.53
CA LEU A 144 -5.53 -18.94 0.73
C LEU A 144 -5.23 -20.35 1.20
N ARG A 145 -3.98 -20.69 1.52
CA ARG A 145 -3.67 -22.04 2.03
C ARG A 145 -3.33 -21.97 3.51
N PHE A 146 -4.00 -22.81 4.29
CA PHE A 146 -3.69 -23.00 5.70
C PHE A 146 -3.09 -24.39 5.88
N ARG A 147 -1.99 -24.50 6.63
CA ARG A 147 -1.35 -25.77 6.98
C ARG A 147 -0.97 -25.80 8.45
N VAL A 148 -1.11 -26.96 9.06
CA VAL A 148 -0.67 -27.28 10.40
C VAL A 148 0.07 -28.60 10.33
N THR A 149 1.20 -28.70 11.02
CA THR A 149 2.09 -29.86 10.91
C THR A 149 2.51 -30.39 12.27
N ARG A 150 2.82 -31.69 12.34
CA ARG A 150 3.41 -32.34 13.52
C ARG A 150 4.63 -33.19 13.16
N PRO A 151 5.56 -33.35 14.11
CA PRO A 151 6.63 -34.35 14.08
C PRO A 151 6.17 -35.78 13.86
N LYS A 152 7.06 -36.64 13.33
CA LYS A 152 6.75 -38.06 13.10
C LYS A 152 6.48 -38.85 14.39
N HIS A 153 7.03 -38.41 15.52
CA HIS A 153 6.86 -39.10 16.81
C HIS A 153 5.51 -38.81 17.49
N LYS A 154 4.75 -37.81 17.00
CA LYS A 154 3.42 -37.47 17.50
C LYS A 154 2.33 -38.19 16.70
N PRO A 155 1.13 -38.37 17.25
CA PRO A 155 0.02 -38.95 16.49
C PRO A 155 -0.45 -38.01 15.36
N ASN A 156 -0.98 -38.63 14.30
CA ASN A 156 -1.67 -37.90 13.23
C ASN A 156 -2.93 -37.19 13.75
N PHE A 157 -3.49 -36.28 12.94
CA PHE A 157 -4.66 -35.49 13.30
C PHE A 157 -5.94 -36.34 13.34
N SER A 158 -6.68 -36.23 14.45
CA SER A 158 -7.94 -36.93 14.68
C SER A 158 -9.09 -36.33 13.85
N ALA A 159 -10.20 -37.07 13.72
CA ALA A 159 -11.40 -36.58 13.06
C ALA A 159 -11.98 -35.31 13.73
N ASN A 160 -11.89 -35.21 15.05
CA ASN A 160 -12.36 -34.03 15.80
C ASN A 160 -11.46 -32.82 15.53
N GLU A 161 -10.14 -33.00 15.46
CA GLU A 161 -9.20 -31.93 15.11
C GLU A 161 -9.42 -31.43 13.68
N ARG A 162 -9.69 -32.34 12.74
CA ARG A 162 -10.07 -32.02 11.35
C ARG A 162 -11.37 -31.23 11.29
N ALA A 163 -12.40 -31.66 12.03
CA ALA A 163 -13.68 -30.95 12.11
C ALA A 163 -13.53 -29.55 12.73
N LEU A 164 -12.67 -29.41 13.74
CA LEU A 164 -12.38 -28.12 14.37
C LEU A 164 -11.65 -27.21 13.37
N CYS A 165 -10.67 -27.73 12.63
CA CYS A 165 -9.98 -26.98 11.59
C CYS A 165 -10.96 -26.49 10.51
N ALA A 166 -11.92 -27.34 10.13
CA ALA A 166 -12.96 -26.99 9.15
C ALA A 166 -13.84 -25.82 9.64
N SER A 167 -14.11 -25.73 10.94
CA SER A 167 -14.88 -24.63 11.53
C SER A 167 -14.18 -23.27 11.45
N PHE A 168 -12.84 -23.23 11.41
CA PHE A 168 -12.06 -21.99 11.29
C PHE A 168 -11.91 -21.49 9.84
N LEU A 169 -12.08 -22.35 8.83
CA LEU A 169 -11.96 -21.96 7.41
C LEU A 169 -12.82 -20.75 7.01
N PRO A 170 -14.12 -20.65 7.38
CA PRO A 170 -14.91 -19.46 7.06
C PRO A 170 -14.39 -18.18 7.74
N HIS A 171 -13.79 -18.29 8.93
CA HIS A 171 -13.20 -17.14 9.64
C HIS A 171 -11.91 -16.68 8.96
N LEU A 172 -11.01 -17.61 8.61
CA LEU A 172 -9.80 -17.32 7.84
C LEU A 172 -10.12 -16.69 6.48
N ARG A 173 -11.17 -17.19 5.80
CA ARG A 173 -11.66 -16.60 4.54
C ARG A 173 -12.10 -15.15 4.72
N ARG A 174 -12.92 -14.88 5.74
CA ARG A 174 -13.42 -13.51 6.02
C ARG A 174 -12.29 -12.57 6.44
N ALA A 175 -11.36 -13.03 7.27
CA ALA A 175 -10.19 -12.26 7.66
C ALA A 175 -9.33 -11.85 6.45
N SER A 176 -9.06 -12.80 5.53
CA SER A 176 -8.35 -12.47 4.29
C SER A 176 -9.11 -11.49 3.39
N GLN A 177 -10.44 -11.59 3.31
CA GLN A 177 -11.26 -10.62 2.57
C GLN A 177 -11.18 -9.22 3.17
N LEU A 178 -11.25 -9.11 4.49
CA LEU A 178 -11.13 -7.82 5.20
C LEU A 178 -9.77 -7.18 4.95
N HIS A 179 -8.69 -7.96 5.05
CA HIS A 179 -7.34 -7.51 4.74
C HIS A 179 -7.23 -6.96 3.31
N ASN A 180 -7.69 -7.74 2.31
CA ASN A 180 -7.64 -7.31 0.90
C ASN A 180 -8.47 -6.03 0.63
N LEU A 181 -9.59 -5.84 1.34
CA LEU A 181 -10.41 -4.63 1.21
C LEU A 181 -9.71 -3.40 1.78
N ILE A 182 -9.06 -3.54 2.94
CA ILE A 182 -8.28 -2.48 3.59
C ILE A 182 -7.07 -2.12 2.72
N ASP A 183 -6.27 -3.10 2.32
CA ASP A 183 -5.09 -2.90 1.46
C ASP A 183 -5.45 -2.19 0.15
N ARG A 184 -6.58 -2.58 -0.48
CA ARG A 184 -7.06 -1.94 -1.70
C ARG A 184 -7.48 -0.49 -1.45
N SER A 185 -8.14 -0.22 -0.33
CA SER A 185 -8.54 1.13 0.06
C SER A 185 -7.31 2.02 0.31
N GLU A 186 -6.33 1.52 1.06
CA GLU A 186 -5.06 2.21 1.32
C GLU A 186 -4.29 2.46 0.01
N SER A 187 -4.17 1.45 -0.85
CA SER A 187 -3.52 1.59 -2.16
C SER A 187 -4.19 2.64 -3.05
N LEU A 188 -5.53 2.70 -3.06
CA LEU A 188 -6.27 3.73 -3.79
C LEU A 188 -6.06 5.11 -3.19
N SER A 189 -6.07 5.22 -1.86
CA SER A 189 -5.76 6.47 -1.13
C SER A 189 -4.38 6.99 -1.48
N ASP A 190 -3.36 6.11 -1.48
CA ASP A 190 -2.00 6.44 -1.89
C ASP A 190 -1.91 6.90 -3.35
N LEU A 191 -2.63 6.23 -4.25
CA LEU A 191 -2.70 6.64 -5.66
C LEU A 191 -3.34 8.03 -5.82
N TYR A 192 -4.40 8.34 -5.07
CA TYR A 192 -5.03 9.66 -5.06
C TYR A 192 -4.09 10.72 -4.48
N SER A 193 -3.44 10.44 -3.35
CA SER A 193 -2.45 11.33 -2.73
C SER A 193 -1.30 11.64 -3.68
N GLN A 194 -0.79 10.63 -4.39
CA GLN A 194 0.22 10.81 -5.44
C GLN A 194 -0.29 11.64 -6.61
N ALA A 195 -1.54 11.45 -7.05
CA ALA A 195 -2.13 12.22 -8.14
C ALA A 195 -2.27 13.71 -7.76
N ILE A 196 -2.76 14.01 -6.55
CA ILE A 196 -2.86 15.37 -6.02
C ILE A 196 -1.49 16.02 -5.89
N SER A 197 -0.50 15.28 -5.39
CA SER A 197 0.88 15.75 -5.27
C SER A 197 1.45 16.16 -6.65
N ARG A 198 1.15 15.41 -7.71
CA ARG A 198 1.58 15.74 -9.08
C ARG A 198 0.91 17.01 -9.63
N LEU A 199 -0.29 17.34 -9.16
CA LEU A 199 -0.93 18.62 -9.47
C LEU A 199 -0.30 19.82 -8.71
N SER A 200 0.76 19.57 -7.92
CA SER A 200 1.42 20.58 -7.08
C SER A 200 0.45 21.25 -6.10
N VAL A 201 -0.51 20.45 -5.61
CA VAL A 201 -1.44 20.85 -4.56
C VAL A 201 -0.98 20.18 -3.27
N ALA A 202 -0.70 21.00 -2.27
CA ALA A 202 -0.46 20.55 -0.91
C ALA A 202 -1.79 20.31 -0.22
N THR A 203 -1.87 19.22 0.56
CA THR A 203 -3.08 18.84 1.30
C THR A 203 -2.71 18.55 2.74
N LEU A 204 -3.47 19.14 3.67
CA LEU A 204 -3.36 18.92 5.11
C LEU A 204 -4.73 18.55 5.66
N VAL A 205 -4.78 17.54 6.52
CA VAL A 205 -5.94 17.20 7.34
C VAL A 205 -5.66 17.70 8.75
N LEU A 206 -6.55 18.52 9.28
CA LEU A 206 -6.43 19.14 10.61
C LEU A 206 -7.51 18.65 11.56
N ASP A 207 -7.20 18.60 12.86
CA ASP A 207 -8.20 18.46 13.92
C ASP A 207 -8.82 19.80 14.33
N GLU A 208 -9.78 19.78 15.27
CA GLU A 208 -10.45 20.97 15.82
C GLU A 208 -9.49 22.01 16.43
N SER A 209 -8.31 21.56 16.87
CA SER A 209 -7.27 22.42 17.42
C SER A 209 -6.41 23.06 16.33
N GLY A 210 -6.54 22.64 15.07
CA GLY A 210 -5.68 23.04 13.96
C GLY A 210 -4.35 22.27 13.90
N SER A 211 -4.24 21.16 14.65
CA SER A 211 -3.09 20.26 14.58
C SER A 211 -3.15 19.39 13.33
N VAL A 212 -2.01 19.19 12.67
CA VAL A 212 -1.94 18.36 11.46
C VAL A 212 -2.05 16.88 11.83
N LEU A 213 -3.12 16.23 11.37
CA LEU A 213 -3.32 14.79 11.44
C LEU A 213 -2.63 14.04 10.29
N GLN A 214 -2.70 14.62 9.09
CA GLN A 214 -2.10 14.03 7.89
C GLN A 214 -1.66 15.13 6.92
N SER A 215 -0.57 14.88 6.20
CA SER A 215 -0.05 15.75 5.15
C SER A 215 0.37 14.94 3.93
N ASN A 216 0.37 15.55 2.75
CA ASN A 216 1.04 14.99 1.58
C ASN A 216 2.47 15.57 1.44
N PRO A 217 3.36 14.94 0.65
CA PRO A 217 4.76 15.38 0.52
C PRO A 217 4.92 16.84 0.04
N VAL A 218 3.96 17.35 -0.76
CA VAL A 218 3.98 18.75 -1.23
C VAL A 218 3.70 19.71 -0.07
N ALA A 219 2.80 19.36 0.85
CA ALA A 219 2.53 20.13 2.06
C ALA A 219 3.79 20.18 2.94
N ASP A 220 4.46 19.04 3.13
CA ASP A 220 5.68 18.97 3.93
C ASP A 220 6.79 19.87 3.34
N GLU A 221 6.94 19.90 2.01
CA GLU A 221 7.90 20.79 1.34
C GLU A 221 7.57 22.27 1.54
N ILE A 222 6.30 22.66 1.40
CA ILE A 222 5.86 24.05 1.62
C ILE A 222 6.09 24.47 3.09
N LEU A 223 5.74 23.61 4.03
CA LEU A 223 5.91 23.89 5.47
C LEU A 223 7.38 23.93 5.89
N ALA A 224 8.22 23.06 5.32
CA ALA A 224 9.67 23.05 5.56
C ALA A 224 10.36 24.35 5.11
N ARG A 225 9.84 25.01 4.05
CA ARG A 225 10.36 26.31 3.61
C ARG A 225 10.04 27.45 4.58
N SER A 226 9.01 27.28 5.42
CA SER A 226 8.56 28.28 6.41
C SER A 226 8.37 29.69 5.82
N ASP A 227 7.92 29.75 4.57
CA ASP A 227 7.78 30.98 3.79
C ASP A 227 6.30 31.29 3.55
N GLY A 228 5.66 31.79 4.60
CA GLY A 228 4.23 32.13 4.63
C GLY A 228 3.45 31.24 5.58
N LEU A 229 3.61 29.91 5.50
CA LEU A 229 3.01 28.93 6.42
C LEU A 229 4.08 28.14 7.16
N LYS A 230 3.80 27.75 8.41
CA LYS A 230 4.71 26.99 9.28
C LYS A 230 3.93 26.09 10.24
N LEU A 231 4.64 25.15 10.86
CA LEU A 231 4.13 24.37 11.98
C LEU A 231 4.70 24.87 13.31
N VAL A 232 3.84 25.13 14.28
CA VAL A 232 4.21 25.51 15.65
C VAL A 232 3.54 24.54 16.61
N GLY A 233 4.32 23.68 17.27
CA GLY A 233 3.79 22.66 18.17
C GLY A 233 2.81 21.69 17.48
N GLY A 234 3.02 21.39 16.18
CA GLY A 234 2.14 20.54 15.38
C GLY A 234 0.93 21.27 14.76
N ARG A 235 0.72 22.55 15.08
CA ARG A 235 -0.40 23.36 14.57
C ARG A 235 -0.01 24.17 13.35
N LEU A 236 -0.92 24.27 12.39
CA LEU A 236 -0.74 25.10 11.21
C LEU A 236 -0.89 26.58 11.56
N GLU A 237 0.14 27.38 11.27
CA GLU A 237 0.13 28.83 11.47
C GLU A 237 0.64 29.58 10.25
N ALA A 238 0.05 30.76 9.99
CA ALA A 238 0.63 31.70 9.06
C ALA A 238 1.71 32.56 9.74
N THR A 239 2.69 33.00 8.95
CA THR A 239 3.86 33.75 9.44
C THR A 239 3.45 35.14 9.92
N TYR A 240 2.55 35.80 9.19
CA TYR A 240 2.05 37.13 9.54
C TYR A 240 0.79 37.04 10.42
N PRO A 241 0.68 37.85 11.50
CA PRO A 241 -0.46 37.79 12.41
C PRO A 241 -1.82 38.10 11.78
N SER A 242 -1.88 38.95 10.75
CA SER A 242 -3.12 39.25 10.01
C SER A 242 -3.67 38.00 9.33
N ASP A 243 -2.80 37.33 8.59
CA ASP A 243 -3.14 36.14 7.80
C ASP A 243 -3.43 34.98 8.75
N ASN A 244 -2.69 34.88 9.86
CA ASN A 244 -2.92 33.83 10.84
C ASN A 244 -4.31 33.94 11.49
N ARG A 245 -4.79 35.16 11.78
CA ARG A 245 -6.15 35.34 12.32
C ARG A 245 -7.22 34.83 11.36
N VAL A 246 -7.08 35.15 10.07
CA VAL A 246 -8.02 34.67 9.03
C VAL A 246 -7.94 33.16 8.91
N LEU A 247 -6.74 32.58 8.84
CA LEU A 247 -6.54 31.13 8.76
C LEU A 247 -7.19 30.40 9.94
N GLN A 248 -6.95 30.85 11.17
CA GLN A 248 -7.54 30.24 12.36
C GLN A 248 -9.06 30.37 12.39
N GLN A 249 -9.62 31.46 11.84
CA GLN A 249 -11.05 31.63 11.69
C GLN A 249 -11.62 30.61 10.70
N LEU A 250 -11.01 30.45 9.52
CA LEU A 250 -11.43 29.48 8.50
C LEU A 250 -11.40 28.04 9.04
N ILE A 251 -10.32 27.68 9.74
CA ILE A 251 -10.19 26.36 10.36
C ILE A 251 -11.32 26.14 11.36
N ARG A 252 -11.61 27.11 12.24
CA ARG A 252 -12.70 26.98 13.23
C ARG A 252 -14.08 26.87 12.59
N SER A 253 -14.36 27.68 11.55
CA SER A 253 -15.63 27.61 10.82
C SER A 253 -15.86 26.24 10.18
N ALA A 254 -14.80 25.54 9.77
CA ALA A 254 -14.90 24.20 9.20
C ALA A 254 -15.38 23.13 10.22
N PHE A 255 -15.33 23.42 11.52
CA PHE A 255 -15.83 22.54 12.58
C PHE A 255 -17.18 22.98 13.15
N ASP A 256 -17.70 24.13 12.73
CA ASP A 256 -18.99 24.63 13.18
C ASP A 256 -20.13 23.93 12.41
N PRO A 257 -21.00 23.14 13.08
CA PRO A 257 -22.06 22.40 12.43
C PRO A 257 -23.13 23.30 11.78
N ASP A 258 -23.26 24.55 12.24
CA ASP A 258 -24.22 25.54 11.73
C ASP A 258 -23.62 26.43 10.63
N ALA A 259 -22.30 26.36 10.40
CA ALA A 259 -21.64 27.13 9.36
C ALA A 259 -21.92 26.56 7.95
N PRO A 260 -21.89 27.42 6.91
CA PRO A 260 -21.97 26.95 5.53
C PRO A 260 -20.84 25.96 5.23
N LYS A 261 -21.18 24.73 4.83
CA LYS A 261 -20.20 23.67 4.46
C LYS A 261 -19.49 23.94 3.12
N SER A 262 -19.35 25.20 2.72
CA SER A 262 -18.69 25.60 1.48
C SER A 262 -17.19 25.77 1.69
N ALA A 263 -16.40 25.48 0.65
CA ALA A 263 -14.97 25.78 0.66
C ALA A 263 -14.71 27.29 0.76
N GLU A 264 -13.93 27.70 1.76
CA GLU A 264 -13.53 29.10 1.96
C GLU A 264 -12.06 29.29 1.57
N ALA A 265 -11.71 30.42 0.98
CA ALA A 265 -10.39 30.68 0.41
C ALA A 265 -9.73 31.92 1.00
N MET A 266 -8.41 31.88 1.13
CA MET A 266 -7.58 33.04 1.52
C MET A 266 -6.26 33.07 0.76
N SER A 267 -5.62 34.24 0.78
CA SER A 267 -4.25 34.43 0.28
C SER A 267 -3.31 34.62 1.47
N VAL A 268 -2.19 33.90 1.50
CA VAL A 268 -1.18 34.00 2.55
C VAL A 268 0.08 34.67 2.01
N THR A 269 0.47 35.74 2.68
CA THR A 269 1.61 36.57 2.32
C THR A 269 2.92 35.87 2.66
N ARG A 270 3.90 35.99 1.76
CA ARG A 270 5.21 35.33 1.89
C ARG A 270 6.29 36.32 2.34
N PRO A 271 7.06 36.01 3.39
CA PRO A 271 8.24 36.79 3.76
C PRO A 271 9.24 37.00 2.61
N SER A 272 9.36 36.02 1.71
CA SER A 272 10.24 36.12 0.53
C SER A 272 9.82 37.16 -0.51
N GLY A 273 8.60 37.69 -0.45
CA GLY A 273 8.03 38.58 -1.46
C GLY A 273 7.63 37.89 -2.77
N LEU A 274 7.70 36.55 -2.83
CA LEU A 274 7.12 35.77 -3.92
C LEU A 274 5.59 35.90 -3.95
N VAL A 275 4.99 35.46 -5.06
CA VAL A 275 3.52 35.41 -5.19
C VAL A 275 2.91 34.66 -4.01
N ASN A 276 1.89 35.27 -3.40
CA ASN A 276 1.20 34.73 -2.23
C ASN A 276 0.71 33.29 -2.46
N LEU A 277 0.68 32.52 -1.37
CA LEU A 277 0.10 31.18 -1.39
C LEU A 277 -1.42 31.29 -1.45
N GLY A 278 -2.06 30.49 -2.29
CA GLY A 278 -3.51 30.30 -2.26
C GLY A 278 -3.85 29.17 -1.29
N VAL A 279 -4.76 29.44 -0.34
CA VAL A 279 -5.20 28.45 0.66
C VAL A 279 -6.71 28.31 0.56
N VAL A 280 -7.19 27.07 0.55
CA VAL A 280 -8.62 26.74 0.60
C VAL A 280 -8.85 25.80 1.77
N VAL A 281 -9.85 26.08 2.59
CA VAL A 281 -10.25 25.27 3.74
C VAL A 281 -11.66 24.73 3.51
N GLU A 282 -11.84 23.43 3.72
CA GLU A 282 -13.10 22.72 3.53
C GLU A 282 -13.38 21.81 4.74
N SER A 283 -14.65 21.71 5.12
CA SER A 283 -15.13 20.79 6.17
C SER A 283 -15.25 19.37 5.59
N ILE A 284 -14.67 18.37 6.26
CA ILE A 284 -14.97 16.97 5.97
C ILE A 284 -16.24 16.59 6.75
N PRO A 285 -17.35 16.17 6.10
CA PRO A 285 -18.52 15.70 6.82
C PRO A 285 -18.15 14.47 7.65
N SER A 286 -18.46 14.47 8.95
CA SER A 286 -18.40 13.27 9.78
C SER A 286 -19.36 12.22 9.20
N LEU A 287 -18.90 10.99 9.00
CA LEU A 287 -19.82 9.87 8.78
C LEU A 287 -20.40 9.49 10.15
N ASP A 288 -21.67 9.85 10.37
CA ASP A 288 -22.39 9.67 11.65
C ASP A 288 -22.72 8.21 12.03
N TRP A 289 -21.93 7.21 11.58
CA TRP A 289 -22.30 5.79 11.70
C TRP A 289 -21.58 4.97 12.77
N ALA A 290 -20.77 5.56 13.63
CA ALA A 290 -20.34 4.90 14.86
C ALA A 290 -19.99 5.94 15.94
N GLU A 291 -20.44 5.71 17.17
CA GLU A 291 -20.16 6.55 18.36
C GLU A 291 -18.66 6.63 18.73
N GLU A 292 -17.75 6.03 17.95
CA GLU A 292 -16.31 6.13 18.13
C GLU A 292 -15.57 6.36 16.79
N LYS A 293 -14.87 7.50 16.71
CA LYS A 293 -13.72 7.82 15.83
C LYS A 293 -13.97 8.19 14.36
N GLY A 294 -14.91 9.09 14.11
CA GLY A 294 -14.70 10.11 13.08
C GLY A 294 -14.48 11.45 13.77
N GLN A 295 -13.26 11.76 14.25
CA GLN A 295 -13.02 13.13 14.72
C GLN A 295 -13.31 14.06 13.54
N PRO A 296 -14.15 15.09 13.73
CA PRO A 296 -14.36 16.05 12.66
C PRO A 296 -13.00 16.58 12.25
N ALA A 297 -12.79 16.72 10.94
CA ALA A 297 -11.50 17.11 10.38
C ALA A 297 -11.70 18.20 9.32
N ALA A 298 -10.78 19.15 9.28
CA ALA A 298 -10.74 20.19 8.26
C ALA A 298 -9.68 19.84 7.21
N LEU A 299 -10.04 19.97 5.94
CA LEU A 299 -9.15 19.75 4.81
C LEU A 299 -8.63 21.10 4.32
N VAL A 300 -7.31 21.25 4.28
CA VAL A 300 -6.65 22.46 3.77
C VAL A 300 -5.88 22.15 2.50
N TYR A 301 -6.23 22.82 1.42
CA TYR A 301 -5.49 22.82 0.17
C TYR A 301 -4.61 24.05 0.07
N ILE A 302 -3.35 23.86 -0.31
CA ILE A 302 -2.39 24.96 -0.51
C ILE A 302 -1.81 24.85 -1.91
N ARG A 303 -1.75 25.98 -2.62
CA ARG A 303 -1.11 26.05 -3.93
C ARG A 303 -0.11 27.20 -4.00
N ASP A 304 1.13 26.86 -4.33
CA ASP A 304 2.19 27.83 -4.64
C ASP A 304 2.15 28.14 -6.14
N ALA A 305 1.65 29.32 -6.51
CA ALA A 305 1.58 29.77 -7.90
C ALA A 305 2.97 30.04 -8.52
N SER A 306 4.01 30.19 -7.70
CA SER A 306 5.40 30.38 -8.15
C SER A 306 6.17 29.06 -8.31
N SER A 307 5.58 27.94 -7.88
CA SER A 307 6.20 26.62 -8.05
C SER A 307 6.08 26.16 -9.51
N LYS A 308 7.11 25.46 -10.01
CA LYS A 308 7.11 24.91 -11.36
C LYS A 308 6.04 23.82 -11.46
N SER A 309 5.30 23.82 -12.57
CA SER A 309 4.35 22.75 -12.87
C SER A 309 5.12 21.44 -13.11
N LEU A 310 4.76 20.36 -12.41
CA LEU A 310 5.33 19.02 -12.55
C LEU A 310 4.88 18.29 -13.84
N ALA A 311 4.54 19.05 -14.89
CA ALA A 311 4.13 18.51 -16.18
C ALA A 311 5.18 17.50 -16.72
N SER A 312 4.73 16.30 -17.06
CA SER A 312 5.65 15.23 -17.49
C SER A 312 6.01 15.38 -18.96
N GLU A 313 7.29 15.61 -19.27
CA GLU A 313 7.82 15.73 -20.65
C GLU A 313 7.38 14.56 -21.55
N VAL A 314 7.37 13.34 -21.01
CA VAL A 314 6.97 12.13 -21.76
C VAL A 314 5.49 12.18 -22.13
N VAL A 315 4.64 12.58 -21.18
CA VAL A 315 3.19 12.64 -21.39
C VAL A 315 2.82 13.83 -22.28
N THR A 316 3.48 14.98 -22.13
CA THR A 316 3.33 16.13 -23.03
C THR A 316 3.65 15.74 -24.47
N LYS A 317 4.75 15.02 -24.67
CA LYS A 317 5.18 14.56 -25.99
C LYS A 317 4.12 13.66 -26.64
N GLN A 318 3.57 12.72 -25.88
CA GLN A 318 2.56 11.77 -26.38
C GLN A 318 1.21 12.45 -26.66
N LEU A 319 0.72 13.30 -25.75
CA LEU A 319 -0.59 13.94 -25.87
C LEU A 319 -0.65 14.98 -26.99
N PHE A 320 0.44 15.70 -27.23
CA PHE A 320 0.51 16.77 -28.23
C PHE A 320 1.34 16.40 -29.47
N ASN A 321 1.81 15.16 -29.55
CA ASN A 321 2.61 14.62 -30.64
C ASN A 321 3.85 15.49 -31.00
N LEU A 322 4.49 16.06 -29.98
CA LEU A 322 5.60 16.99 -30.11
C LEU A 322 6.95 16.26 -30.26
N THR A 323 7.95 16.94 -30.81
CA THR A 323 9.35 16.48 -30.74
C THR A 323 9.96 16.83 -29.38
N ARG A 324 11.11 16.23 -29.03
CA ARG A 324 11.79 16.53 -27.76
C ARG A 324 12.11 18.03 -27.59
N ALA A 325 12.61 18.67 -28.64
CA ALA A 325 12.93 20.10 -28.62
C ALA A 325 11.67 20.97 -28.49
N GLU A 326 10.58 20.59 -29.16
CA GLU A 326 9.28 21.27 -29.04
C GLU A 326 8.68 21.10 -27.65
N THR A 327 8.75 19.90 -27.06
CA THR A 327 8.28 19.65 -25.70
C THR A 327 9.06 20.47 -24.69
N ALA A 328 10.38 20.51 -24.79
CA ALA A 328 11.22 21.34 -23.91
C ALA A 328 10.82 22.82 -23.98
N LEU A 329 10.62 23.35 -25.20
CA LEU A 329 10.15 24.73 -25.37
C LEU A 329 8.75 24.94 -24.78
N ALA A 330 7.80 24.06 -25.06
CA ALA A 330 6.42 24.17 -24.55
C ALA A 330 6.36 24.14 -23.02
N MET A 331 7.22 23.34 -22.38
CA MET A 331 7.33 23.23 -20.93
C MET A 331 7.83 24.52 -20.28
N GLU A 332 8.87 25.16 -20.84
CA GLU A 332 9.35 26.45 -20.32
C GLU A 332 8.28 27.55 -20.48
N LEU A 333 7.58 27.58 -21.61
CA LEU A 333 6.47 28.52 -21.82
C LEU A 333 5.31 28.27 -20.85
N ALA A 334 5.00 27.01 -20.54
CA ALA A 334 3.98 26.63 -19.55
C ALA A 334 4.39 26.99 -18.11
N ASN A 335 5.69 27.05 -17.82
CA ASN A 335 6.24 27.55 -16.56
C ASN A 335 6.29 29.09 -16.49
N GLY A 336 5.73 29.78 -17.48
CA GLY A 336 5.59 31.23 -17.49
C GLY A 336 6.76 32.00 -18.11
N LEU A 337 7.77 31.30 -18.66
CA LEU A 337 8.86 31.98 -19.37
C LEU A 337 8.35 32.60 -20.67
N SER A 338 8.89 33.77 -21.01
CA SER A 338 8.75 34.33 -22.35
C SER A 338 9.51 33.47 -23.38
N LEU A 339 9.21 33.67 -24.67
CA LEU A 339 9.91 32.96 -25.74
C LEU A 339 11.42 33.26 -25.75
N GLU A 340 11.83 34.46 -25.32
CA GLU A 340 13.23 34.85 -25.27
C GLU A 340 13.95 34.17 -24.10
N GLU A 341 13.36 34.21 -22.91
CA GLU A 341 13.90 33.54 -21.72
C GLU A 341 13.95 32.01 -21.92
N ALA A 342 12.91 31.42 -22.53
CA ALA A 342 12.90 30.00 -22.84
C ALA A 342 13.98 29.63 -23.87
N ALA A 343 14.26 30.50 -24.85
CA ALA A 343 15.34 30.28 -25.81
C ALA A 343 16.72 30.31 -25.12
N GLU A 344 16.91 31.25 -24.19
CA GLU A 344 18.12 31.36 -23.38
C GLU A 344 18.29 30.15 -22.45
N ALA A 345 17.23 29.76 -21.73
CA ALA A 345 17.23 28.59 -20.84
C ALA A 345 17.56 27.28 -21.58
N LEU A 346 17.08 27.13 -22.82
CA LEU A 346 17.34 25.97 -23.66
C LEU A 346 18.63 26.09 -24.48
N ASN A 347 19.37 27.19 -24.35
CA ASN A 347 20.59 27.49 -25.11
C ASN A 347 20.40 27.38 -26.64
N ILE A 348 19.28 27.92 -27.16
CA ILE A 348 18.95 27.95 -28.60
C ILE A 348 18.80 29.38 -29.11
N ARG A 349 19.03 29.58 -30.41
CA ARG A 349 18.82 30.90 -31.04
C ARG A 349 17.33 31.26 -31.06
N ARG A 350 17.01 32.54 -30.89
CA ARG A 350 15.63 33.07 -30.94
C ARG A 350 14.87 32.66 -32.21
N ASN A 351 15.53 32.64 -33.37
CA ASN A 351 14.92 32.19 -34.63
C ASN A 351 14.53 30.70 -34.60
N THR A 352 15.33 29.86 -33.94
CA THR A 352 15.05 28.44 -33.75
C THR A 352 13.86 28.25 -32.80
N ALA A 353 13.81 28.99 -31.69
CA ALA A 353 12.66 28.98 -30.78
C ALA A 353 11.35 29.39 -31.48
N ARG A 354 11.38 30.43 -32.33
CA ARG A 354 10.23 30.83 -33.17
C ARG A 354 9.83 29.76 -34.18
N ALA A 355 10.79 29.03 -34.76
CA ALA A 355 10.49 27.91 -35.66
C ALA A 355 9.80 26.75 -34.92
N HIS A 356 10.32 26.36 -33.75
CA HIS A 356 9.69 25.35 -32.90
C HIS A 356 8.28 25.77 -32.45
N LEU A 357 8.09 27.03 -32.03
CA LEU A 357 6.78 27.53 -31.63
C LEU A 357 5.73 27.46 -32.76
N ARG A 358 6.10 27.79 -33.99
CA ARG A 358 5.22 27.64 -35.16
C ARG A 358 4.85 26.18 -35.42
N SER A 359 5.81 25.26 -35.25
CA SER A 359 5.55 23.82 -35.39
C SER A 359 4.60 23.33 -34.30
N ILE A 360 4.79 23.76 -33.05
CA ILE A 360 3.91 23.44 -31.92
C ILE A 360 2.48 23.91 -32.21
N PHE A 361 2.29 25.14 -32.67
CA PHE A 361 0.96 25.67 -33.04
C PHE A 361 0.29 24.83 -34.12
N SER A 362 1.05 24.43 -35.15
CA SER A 362 0.51 23.55 -36.19
C SER A 362 0.10 22.17 -35.67
N LYS A 363 0.82 21.60 -34.71
CA LYS A 363 0.54 20.27 -34.15
C LYS A 363 -0.58 20.26 -33.11
N THR A 364 -0.72 21.36 -32.37
CA THR A 364 -1.70 21.50 -31.28
C THR A 364 -2.99 22.20 -31.70
N GLY A 365 -3.04 22.79 -32.90
CA GLY A 365 -4.21 23.48 -33.43
C GLY A 365 -4.46 24.86 -32.83
N VAL A 366 -3.56 25.37 -31.98
CA VAL A 366 -3.66 26.70 -31.36
C VAL A 366 -2.93 27.75 -32.18
N ARG A 367 -3.27 29.02 -31.98
CA ARG A 367 -2.69 30.15 -32.73
C ARG A 367 -1.91 31.13 -31.85
N ARG A 368 -2.07 31.05 -30.53
CA ARG A 368 -1.44 31.96 -29.56
C ARG A 368 -0.70 31.20 -28.48
N GLN A 369 0.38 31.79 -27.97
CA GLN A 369 1.14 31.21 -26.85
C GLN A 369 0.25 31.02 -25.61
N THR A 370 -0.64 31.96 -25.32
CA THR A 370 -1.58 31.86 -24.19
C THR A 370 -2.58 30.73 -24.36
N GLU A 371 -3.00 30.44 -25.60
CA GLU A 371 -3.85 29.27 -25.91
C GLU A 371 -3.07 27.97 -25.69
N LEU A 372 -1.80 27.91 -26.09
CA LEU A 372 -0.91 26.77 -25.83
C LEU A 372 -0.78 26.51 -24.31
N VAL A 373 -0.48 27.55 -23.54
CA VAL A 373 -0.37 27.45 -22.07
C VAL A 373 -1.70 26.98 -21.47
N ARG A 374 -2.84 27.51 -21.92
CA ARG A 374 -4.16 27.10 -21.46
C ARG A 374 -4.45 25.62 -21.73
N ILE A 375 -4.18 25.12 -22.94
CA ILE A 375 -4.42 23.70 -23.24
C ILE A 375 -3.48 22.79 -22.45
N MET A 376 -2.26 23.23 -22.15
CA MET A 376 -1.32 22.47 -21.33
C MET A 376 -1.76 22.42 -19.87
N LEU A 377 -2.16 23.55 -19.29
CA LEU A 377 -2.62 23.62 -17.89
C LEU A 377 -3.96 22.88 -17.66
N ASN A 378 -4.83 22.84 -18.66
CA ASN A 378 -6.11 22.11 -18.59
C ASN A 378 -6.02 20.65 -19.06
N SER A 379 -4.81 20.16 -19.38
CA SER A 379 -4.59 18.77 -19.78
C SER A 379 -4.13 17.91 -18.61
N VAL A 380 -4.25 16.59 -18.76
CA VAL A 380 -3.75 15.60 -17.79
C VAL A 380 -2.22 15.44 -17.79
N VAL A 381 -1.48 16.30 -18.52
CA VAL A 381 -0.01 16.28 -18.58
C VAL A 381 0.62 16.37 -17.19
N ALA A 382 0.02 17.15 -16.29
CA ALA A 382 0.48 17.29 -14.91
C ALA A 382 0.35 15.99 -14.08
N LEU A 383 -0.50 15.05 -14.48
CA LEU A 383 -0.71 13.78 -13.77
C LEU A 383 0.25 12.68 -14.19
N GLY A 384 0.99 12.88 -15.29
CA GLY A 384 2.05 11.97 -15.72
C GLY A 384 3.18 11.87 -14.70
N LYS A 385 3.78 10.69 -14.52
CA LYS A 385 4.99 10.59 -13.69
C LYS A 385 6.10 11.44 -14.35
N PRO A 386 6.66 12.47 -13.67
CA PRO A 386 7.80 13.19 -14.20
C PRO A 386 8.97 12.21 -14.28
N LYS A 387 9.77 12.32 -15.34
CA LYS A 387 11.00 11.53 -15.44
C LYS A 387 11.93 12.02 -14.33
N PRO A 388 12.41 11.16 -13.42
CA PRO A 388 13.33 11.62 -12.39
C PRO A 388 14.55 12.23 -13.09
N THR A 389 14.89 13.47 -12.73
CA THR A 389 16.18 14.06 -13.05
C THR A 389 17.22 13.23 -12.31
N MET A 390 17.79 12.23 -13.00
CA MET A 390 18.95 11.50 -12.50
C MET A 390 20.08 12.52 -12.29
N LYS A 391 20.23 13.02 -11.06
CA LYS A 391 21.58 13.28 -10.56
C LYS A 391 22.25 11.92 -10.55
N VAL A 392 23.24 11.76 -11.43
CA VAL A 392 24.09 10.57 -11.46
C VAL A 392 24.74 10.48 -10.07
N ALA A 393 24.15 9.68 -9.18
CA ALA A 393 24.83 9.26 -7.98
C ALA A 393 26.04 8.46 -8.46
N GLU A 394 27.22 8.84 -7.98
CA GLU A 394 28.45 8.08 -8.18
C GLU A 394 28.16 6.59 -7.93
N LYS A 395 28.59 5.75 -8.87
CA LYS A 395 28.46 4.30 -8.79
C LYS A 395 28.97 3.81 -7.43
N ILE A 396 28.07 3.57 -6.49
CA ILE A 396 28.37 2.76 -5.32
C ILE A 396 28.66 1.36 -5.88
N LYS A 397 29.95 0.98 -5.89
CA LYS A 397 30.37 -0.39 -6.18
C LYS A 397 29.81 -1.26 -5.06
N VAL A 398 28.65 -1.88 -5.32
CA VAL A 398 28.16 -2.98 -4.50
C VAL A 398 29.06 -4.18 -4.79
N PRO A 399 29.82 -4.71 -3.81
CA PRO A 399 30.57 -5.93 -4.02
C PRO A 399 29.58 -7.09 -4.29
N PRO A 400 29.94 -8.06 -5.14
CA PRO A 400 29.06 -9.19 -5.42
C PRO A 400 28.70 -9.92 -4.13
N PRO A 401 27.46 -10.40 -3.98
CA PRO A 401 27.05 -11.16 -2.80
C PRO A 401 27.95 -12.39 -2.68
N ARG A 402 28.55 -12.58 -1.50
CA ARG A 402 29.27 -13.83 -1.18
C ARG A 402 28.23 -14.93 -1.08
N LEU A 403 28.08 -15.70 -2.15
CA LEU A 403 27.43 -17.00 -2.10
C LEU A 403 28.24 -17.86 -1.13
N SER A 404 27.65 -18.20 0.01
CA SER A 404 28.16 -19.24 0.89
C SER A 404 28.22 -20.54 0.09
N ALA A 405 29.42 -21.08 -0.09
CA ALA A 405 29.65 -22.33 -0.78
C ALA A 405 28.87 -23.47 -0.10
N PRO A 406 28.37 -24.45 -0.86
CA PRO A 406 27.70 -25.63 -0.30
C PRO A 406 28.69 -26.43 0.55
N LEU A 407 28.34 -26.64 1.82
CA LEU A 407 29.00 -27.59 2.72
C LEU A 407 28.62 -29.00 2.30
N TYR A 408 29.23 -29.51 1.24
CA TYR A 408 29.34 -30.95 1.00
C TYR A 408 30.74 -31.27 0.52
N ASN A 409 31.59 -31.64 1.48
CA ASN A 409 32.66 -32.61 1.36
C ASN A 409 33.26 -32.80 2.75
N HIS A 410 33.08 -33.98 3.34
CA HIS A 410 34.20 -34.83 3.76
C HIS A 410 33.70 -36.19 4.28
N ALA A 411 34.29 -37.23 3.66
CA ALA A 411 34.46 -38.63 4.07
C ALA A 411 33.23 -39.55 4.07
#